data_AF-A0A534ZN68-F1
#
_entry.id   AF-A0A534ZN68-F1
#
_cell.length_a   1.000
_cell.length_b   1.000
_cell.length_c   1.000
_cell.angle_alpha   90.00
_cell.angle_beta   90.00
_cell.angle_gamma   90.00
#
_symmetry.space_group_name_H-M   'P 1'
#
loop_
_entity.id
_entity.type
_entity.pdbx_description
1 polymer ?
#
loop_
_entity_poly.entity_id
_entity_poly.type
_entity_poly.pdbx_seq_one_letter_code
_entity_poly.pdbx_strand_id
1 'polypeptide(L)'
;MKRSTCNLQQARMRAWLIAGCAAATLQSAKVVVAGEHASEVKRAPIVVSPGEGQPTSRFGHLKAASEDTLGAYALVEGAMEPQEGPPPHTHSREDEAWYVLEGELSFQVGERVIVGTPGTFVLAPRGIRHRFWNSGKQMARYLLILSPPGLEKYFQERLAIPGRDPSKSLYDQSPDFREKEEALSRKYGLTSEGEQPTPRR
;
A
#
# COMPACT_ATOMS: atom_id res chain seq x y z
N MET A 1 32.59 -28.52 -55.59
CA MET A 1 32.47 -27.98 -56.95
C MET A 1 31.17 -27.19 -57.06
N LYS A 2 31.24 -25.85 -57.23
CA LYS A 2 30.24 -24.90 -57.79
C LYS A 2 28.83 -24.85 -57.12
N ARG A 3 28.15 -23.73 -56.89
CA ARG A 3 28.34 -22.27 -57.07
C ARG A 3 27.22 -21.56 -56.27
N SER A 4 27.50 -20.32 -55.91
CA SER A 4 26.64 -19.27 -55.33
C SER A 4 25.28 -19.05 -56.01
N THR A 5 24.30 -18.53 -55.25
CA THR A 5 23.70 -17.20 -55.47
C THR A 5 23.10 -16.62 -54.17
N CYS A 6 23.27 -15.32 -54.04
CA CYS A 6 22.88 -14.40 -52.97
C CYS A 6 21.60 -13.64 -53.37
N ASN A 7 20.73 -13.29 -52.41
CA ASN A 7 19.81 -12.12 -52.47
C ASN A 7 19.19 -11.90 -51.08
N LEU A 8 19.70 -10.99 -50.25
CA LEU A 8 19.26 -9.58 -50.05
C LEU A 8 17.73 -9.37 -50.01
N GLN A 9 17.22 -9.12 -48.80
CA GLN A 9 16.11 -8.20 -48.58
C GLN A 9 16.45 -7.23 -47.45
N GLN A 10 16.07 -5.98 -47.68
CA GLN A 10 16.71 -4.75 -47.24
C GLN A 10 16.30 -4.28 -45.85
N ALA A 11 17.28 -3.70 -45.16
CA ALA A 11 17.11 -2.84 -43.99
C ALA A 11 16.45 -1.50 -44.37
N ARG A 12 15.69 -0.92 -43.43
CA ARG A 12 15.42 0.52 -43.38
C ARG A 12 15.72 1.05 -41.98
N MET A 13 17.01 1.26 -41.70
CA MET A 13 17.45 2.20 -40.68
C MET A 13 17.48 3.59 -41.33
N ARG A 14 16.68 4.53 -40.80
CA ARG A 14 16.81 5.94 -41.14
C ARG A 14 17.80 6.58 -40.17
N ALA A 15 19.01 6.83 -40.67
CA ALA A 15 19.91 7.82 -40.10
C ALA A 15 19.40 9.22 -40.46
N TRP A 16 19.35 10.11 -39.47
CA TRP A 16 19.37 11.55 -39.71
C TRP A 16 20.61 12.14 -39.02
N LEU A 17 21.25 13.02 -39.77
CA LEU A 17 22.58 13.55 -39.59
C LEU A 17 22.70 14.46 -38.36
N ILE A 18 23.92 14.41 -37.80
CA ILE A 18 24.47 15.28 -36.79
C ILE A 18 24.59 16.71 -37.34
N ALA A 19 24.13 17.70 -36.58
CA ALA A 19 24.54 19.09 -36.74
C ALA A 19 24.53 19.80 -35.37
N GLY A 20 25.64 20.46 -35.04
CA GLY A 20 25.65 21.63 -34.16
C GLY A 20 26.11 21.40 -32.72
N CYS A 21 27.40 21.62 -32.48
CA CYS A 21 27.94 21.97 -31.16
C CYS A 21 27.25 23.23 -30.61
N ALA A 22 26.73 23.13 -29.40
CA ALA A 22 26.76 24.22 -28.43
C ALA A 22 27.02 23.58 -27.06
N ALA A 23 28.25 23.73 -26.56
CA ALA A 23 28.58 23.38 -25.19
C ALA A 23 27.82 24.34 -24.28
N ALA A 24 26.68 23.90 -23.76
CA ALA A 24 26.03 24.58 -22.65
C ALA A 24 26.91 24.36 -21.42
N THR A 25 27.66 25.39 -21.03
CA THR A 25 28.36 25.44 -19.75
C THR A 25 27.31 25.32 -18.65
N LEU A 26 27.29 24.17 -17.97
CA LEU A 26 26.60 24.00 -16.71
C LEU A 26 27.31 24.89 -15.68
N GLN A 27 26.81 26.11 -15.50
CA GLN A 27 27.13 26.91 -14.33
C GLN A 27 26.53 26.16 -13.13
N SER A 28 27.37 25.55 -12.31
CA SER A 28 26.95 24.96 -11.05
C SER A 28 26.42 26.07 -10.14
N ALA A 29 25.10 26.23 -10.11
CA ALA A 29 24.45 27.07 -9.12
C ALA A 29 24.64 26.41 -7.75
N LYS A 30 25.59 26.93 -6.96
CA LYS A 30 25.65 26.64 -5.52
C LYS A 30 24.39 27.22 -4.89
N VAL A 31 23.40 26.37 -4.66
CA VAL A 31 22.34 26.68 -3.68
C VAL A 31 23.02 26.65 -2.31
N VAL A 32 23.36 27.83 -1.79
CA VAL A 32 23.75 27.99 -0.39
C VAL A 32 22.46 27.93 0.42
N VAL A 33 22.11 26.74 0.90
CA VAL A 33 21.11 26.62 1.97
C VAL A 33 21.79 27.13 3.23
N ALA A 34 21.33 28.27 3.73
CA ALA A 34 21.73 28.78 5.04
C ALA A 34 21.47 27.68 6.08
N GLY A 35 22.53 27.25 6.74
CA GLY A 35 22.47 26.20 7.74
C GLY A 35 21.68 26.67 8.95
N GLU A 36 20.44 26.22 9.05
CA GLU A 36 19.91 25.85 10.36
C GLU A 36 20.60 24.53 10.72
N HIS A 37 21.21 24.48 11.91
CA HIS A 37 21.74 23.25 12.47
C HIS A 37 20.59 22.25 12.62
N ALA A 38 20.32 21.46 11.58
CA ALA A 38 19.50 20.27 11.67
C ALA A 38 20.23 19.36 12.65
N SER A 39 19.78 19.36 13.90
CA SER A 39 20.23 18.40 14.90
C SER A 39 20.05 17.02 14.29
N GLU A 40 21.15 16.29 14.12
CA GLU A 40 21.11 14.91 13.63
C GLU A 40 20.18 14.12 14.55
N VAL A 41 19.00 13.76 14.05
CA VAL A 41 18.08 12.88 14.78
C VAL A 41 18.71 11.50 14.75
N LYS A 42 19.53 11.20 15.76
CA LYS A 42 20.06 9.85 15.98
C LYS A 42 18.89 8.91 16.24
N ARG A 43 18.56 8.08 15.25
CA ARG A 43 17.57 7.02 15.39
C ARG A 43 18.19 5.78 16.02
N ALA A 44 17.50 5.20 16.99
CA ALA A 44 17.80 3.86 17.43
C ALA A 44 17.25 2.85 16.42
N PRO A 45 17.89 1.69 16.21
CA PRO A 45 17.28 0.60 15.48
C PRO A 45 16.03 0.12 16.23
N ILE A 46 14.96 -0.14 15.49
CA ILE A 46 13.78 -0.86 16.01
C ILE A 46 13.88 -2.32 15.59
N VAL A 47 13.56 -3.23 16.53
CA VAL A 47 13.49 -4.67 16.28
C VAL A 47 12.17 -5.14 16.85
N VAL A 48 11.32 -5.73 16.00
CA VAL A 48 10.03 -6.29 16.38
C VAL A 48 10.00 -7.74 15.93
N SER A 49 9.92 -8.67 16.88
CA SER A 49 10.02 -10.10 16.58
C SER A 49 8.77 -10.61 15.83
N PRO A 50 8.81 -11.83 15.27
CA PRO A 50 7.62 -12.46 14.69
C PRO A 50 6.46 -12.50 15.69
N GLY A 51 5.27 -12.06 15.25
CA GLY A 51 4.07 -11.98 16.11
C GLY A 51 4.05 -10.81 17.09
N GLU A 52 5.13 -10.05 17.26
CA GLU A 52 5.15 -8.85 18.11
C GLU A 52 4.69 -7.60 17.35
N GLY A 53 4.42 -6.52 18.09
CA GLY A 53 3.97 -5.23 17.57
C GLY A 53 2.65 -4.80 18.21
N GLN A 54 2.30 -3.51 18.06
CA GLN A 54 1.04 -3.01 18.63
C GLN A 54 -0.15 -3.56 17.82
N PRO A 55 -1.19 -4.13 18.46
CA PRO A 55 -2.32 -4.71 17.72
C PRO A 55 -3.03 -3.67 16.86
N THR A 56 -3.37 -4.00 15.61
CA THR A 56 -4.16 -3.15 14.69
C THR A 56 -5.47 -3.82 14.26
N SER A 57 -5.59 -5.13 14.44
CA SER A 57 -6.79 -5.93 14.19
C SER A 57 -6.73 -7.24 14.99
N ARG A 58 -7.59 -8.22 14.69
CA ARG A 58 -7.52 -9.57 15.32
C ARG A 58 -6.17 -10.24 15.07
N PHE A 59 -5.58 -10.06 13.88
CA PHE A 59 -4.33 -10.67 13.47
C PHE A 59 -3.36 -9.67 12.84
N GLY A 60 -3.48 -8.40 13.21
CA GLY A 60 -2.67 -7.31 12.68
C GLY A 60 -1.78 -6.71 13.76
N HIS A 61 -0.52 -6.43 13.40
CA HIS A 61 0.47 -5.85 14.30
C HIS A 61 1.23 -4.71 13.60
N LEU A 62 1.26 -3.54 14.22
CA LEU A 62 2.08 -2.41 13.79
C LEU A 62 3.55 -2.72 14.08
N LYS A 63 4.38 -2.69 13.03
CA LYS A 63 5.82 -2.96 13.07
C LYS A 63 6.66 -1.68 13.09
N ALA A 64 6.18 -0.62 12.44
CA ALA A 64 6.79 0.71 12.48
C ALA A 64 5.69 1.77 12.37
N ALA A 65 5.74 2.77 13.25
CA ALA A 65 4.84 3.92 13.26
C ALA A 65 5.47 5.14 12.57
N SER A 66 4.71 6.24 12.47
CA SER A 66 5.18 7.51 11.92
C SER A 66 6.48 7.99 12.58
N GLU A 67 6.56 7.86 13.90
CA GLU A 67 7.67 8.35 14.71
C GLU A 67 8.97 7.56 14.45
N ASP A 68 8.87 6.27 14.07
CA ASP A 68 10.00 5.42 13.73
C ASP A 68 10.60 5.75 12.35
N THR A 69 9.75 6.23 11.45
CA THR A 69 10.07 6.44 10.02
C THR A 69 10.26 7.89 9.65
N LEU A 70 10.27 8.81 10.64
CA LEU A 70 10.31 10.27 10.42
C LEU A 70 9.18 10.76 9.50
N GLY A 71 7.99 10.17 9.66
CA GLY A 71 6.83 10.51 8.85
C GLY A 71 6.87 9.96 7.42
N ALA A 72 7.72 8.99 7.10
CA ALA A 72 7.81 8.42 5.76
C ALA A 72 6.72 7.37 5.47
N TYR A 73 6.51 6.43 6.40
CA TYR A 73 5.49 5.39 6.28
C TYR A 73 5.13 4.76 7.61
N ALA A 74 3.99 4.08 7.67
CA ALA A 74 3.69 3.10 8.71
C ALA A 74 3.68 1.71 8.08
N LEU A 75 4.11 0.71 8.86
CA LEU A 75 4.19 -0.68 8.42
C LEU A 75 3.39 -1.57 9.36
N VAL A 76 2.43 -2.30 8.82
CA VAL A 76 1.62 -3.28 9.55
C VAL A 76 1.86 -4.65 8.93
N GLU A 77 2.11 -5.66 9.77
CA GLU A 77 1.98 -7.06 9.37
C GLU A 77 0.54 -7.50 9.68
N GLY A 78 -0.18 -7.97 8.68
CA GLY A 78 -1.57 -8.40 8.81
C GLY A 78 -1.76 -9.86 8.41
N ALA A 79 -2.79 -10.47 8.97
CA ALA A 79 -3.33 -11.72 8.49
C ALA A 79 -4.87 -11.66 8.39
N MET A 80 -5.45 -12.46 7.51
CA MET A 80 -6.86 -12.40 7.16
C MET A 80 -7.43 -13.80 6.93
N GLU A 81 -8.54 -14.11 7.58
CA GLU A 81 -9.27 -15.37 7.39
C GLU A 81 -9.95 -15.40 6.02
N PRO A 82 -10.28 -16.59 5.47
CA PRO A 82 -11.05 -16.70 4.24
C PRO A 82 -12.31 -15.84 4.23
N GLN A 83 -12.58 -15.18 3.11
CA GLN A 83 -13.75 -14.32 2.88
C GLN A 83 -13.82 -13.02 3.70
N GLU A 84 -12.82 -12.77 4.57
CA GLU A 84 -12.71 -11.48 5.27
C GLU A 84 -12.07 -10.40 4.40
N GLY A 85 -12.34 -9.14 4.72
CA GLY A 85 -11.76 -7.97 4.07
C GLY A 85 -12.55 -6.68 4.34
N PRO A 86 -11.90 -5.50 4.36
CA PRO A 86 -12.62 -4.24 4.53
C PRO A 86 -13.58 -3.96 3.37
N PRO A 87 -14.59 -3.09 3.59
CA PRO A 87 -15.46 -2.66 2.51
C PRO A 87 -14.64 -1.89 1.48
N PRO A 88 -15.17 -1.72 0.27
CA PRO A 88 -14.58 -0.74 -0.63
C PRO A 88 -14.50 0.64 0.02
N HIS A 89 -13.33 1.26 -0.08
CA HIS A 89 -13.07 2.54 0.53
C HIS A 89 -12.03 3.33 -0.27
N THR A 90 -11.93 4.62 0.08
CA THR A 90 -10.98 5.56 -0.50
C THR A 90 -10.25 6.30 0.60
N HIS A 91 -8.93 6.39 0.46
CA HIS A 91 -8.03 7.13 1.34
C HIS A 91 -7.81 8.52 0.74
N SER A 92 -8.04 9.58 1.52
CA SER A 92 -7.79 10.95 1.06
C SER A 92 -6.37 11.44 1.33
N ARG A 93 -5.61 10.76 2.19
CA ARG A 93 -4.33 11.24 2.72
C ARG A 93 -3.15 10.37 2.34
N GLU A 94 -3.32 9.05 2.40
CA GLU A 94 -2.24 8.09 2.23
C GLU A 94 -2.44 7.21 0.99
N ASP A 95 -1.33 6.82 0.38
CA ASP A 95 -1.28 5.68 -0.52
C ASP A 95 -1.22 4.41 0.34
N GLU A 96 -1.93 3.36 -0.06
CA GLU A 96 -1.96 2.08 0.62
C GLU A 96 -1.35 1.00 -0.27
N ALA A 97 -0.37 0.26 0.24
CA ALA A 97 0.30 -0.79 -0.51
C ALA A 97 0.36 -2.10 0.27
N TRP A 98 0.27 -3.20 -0.46
CA TRP A 98 0.33 -4.56 0.08
C TRP A 98 1.49 -5.34 -0.54
N TYR A 99 2.13 -6.16 0.29
CA TYR A 99 3.03 -7.21 -0.16
C TYR A 99 2.57 -8.55 0.42
N VAL A 100 2.18 -9.49 -0.44
CA VAL A 100 1.64 -10.78 0.00
C VAL A 100 2.78 -11.68 0.47
N LEU A 101 2.66 -12.21 1.70
CA LEU A 101 3.64 -13.10 2.32
C LEU A 101 3.23 -14.57 2.23
N GLU A 102 1.95 -14.86 2.41
CA GLU A 102 1.41 -16.23 2.48
C GLU A 102 -0.05 -16.24 2.02
N GLY A 103 -0.51 -17.35 1.45
CA GLY A 103 -1.88 -17.51 0.98
C GLY A 103 -2.19 -16.69 -0.27
N GLU A 104 -3.46 -16.29 -0.39
CA GLU A 104 -3.98 -15.54 -1.54
C GLU A 104 -4.77 -14.33 -1.05
N LEU A 105 -4.49 -13.16 -1.63
CA LEU A 105 -5.33 -11.98 -1.47
C LEU A 105 -5.85 -11.52 -2.81
N SER A 106 -7.14 -11.23 -2.87
CA SER A 106 -7.74 -10.51 -3.98
C SER A 106 -7.78 -9.02 -3.69
N PHE A 107 -7.58 -8.23 -4.73
CA PHE A 107 -7.61 -6.78 -4.70
C PHE A 107 -8.53 -6.27 -5.78
N GLN A 108 -9.25 -5.20 -5.49
CA GLN A 108 -9.90 -4.36 -6.48
C GLN A 108 -9.35 -2.96 -6.31
N VAL A 109 -8.68 -2.42 -7.34
CA VAL A 109 -8.10 -1.07 -7.33
C VAL A 109 -8.65 -0.33 -8.55
N GLY A 110 -9.53 0.63 -8.30
CA GLY A 110 -10.41 1.18 -9.33
C GLY A 110 -11.23 0.06 -10.00
N GLU A 111 -11.08 -0.09 -11.30
CA GLU A 111 -11.76 -1.11 -12.10
C GLU A 111 -10.99 -2.44 -12.19
N ARG A 112 -9.73 -2.47 -11.75
CA ARG A 112 -8.87 -3.65 -11.90
C ARG A 112 -9.08 -4.61 -10.74
N VAL A 113 -9.32 -5.88 -11.05
CA VAL A 113 -9.33 -6.98 -10.09
C VAL A 113 -8.06 -7.81 -10.26
N ILE A 114 -7.38 -8.10 -9.16
CA ILE A 114 -6.10 -8.77 -9.12
C ILE A 114 -6.16 -9.86 -8.05
N VAL A 115 -5.67 -11.06 -8.37
CA VAL A 115 -5.41 -12.11 -7.39
C VAL A 115 -3.90 -12.14 -7.16
N GLY A 116 -3.48 -11.88 -5.93
CA GLY A 116 -2.09 -11.84 -5.50
C GLY A 116 -1.72 -13.06 -4.65
N THR A 117 -0.65 -13.74 -5.07
CA THR A 117 0.00 -14.84 -4.34
C THR A 117 1.31 -14.34 -3.69
N PRO A 118 2.04 -15.15 -2.89
CA PRO A 118 3.23 -14.70 -2.20
C PRO A 118 4.26 -14.05 -3.14
N GLY A 119 4.77 -12.87 -2.76
CA GLY A 119 5.64 -12.04 -3.57
C GLY A 119 4.92 -11.00 -4.44
N THR A 120 3.59 -11.01 -4.47
CA THR A 120 2.82 -9.99 -5.19
C THR A 120 2.83 -8.68 -4.42
N PHE A 121 3.18 -7.59 -5.11
CA PHE A 121 3.03 -6.23 -4.64
C PHE A 121 1.83 -5.55 -5.32
N VAL A 122 1.00 -4.86 -4.55
CA VAL A 122 -0.12 -4.04 -5.05
C VAL A 122 -0.04 -2.67 -4.40
N LEU A 123 -0.21 -1.60 -5.18
CA LEU A 123 -0.32 -0.23 -4.69
C LEU A 123 -1.69 0.32 -5.10
N ALA A 124 -2.42 0.86 -4.13
CA ALA A 124 -3.58 1.70 -4.34
C ALA A 124 -3.20 3.15 -4.00
N PRO A 125 -2.97 4.00 -5.02
CA PRO A 125 -2.72 5.42 -4.78
C PRO A 125 -3.92 6.08 -4.09
N ARG A 126 -3.64 7.10 -3.27
CA ARG A 126 -4.66 7.92 -2.62
C ARG A 126 -5.67 8.47 -3.63
N GLY A 127 -6.91 8.59 -3.20
CA GLY A 127 -8.03 9.01 -4.05
C GLY A 127 -8.54 7.94 -5.01
N ILE A 128 -7.87 6.79 -5.13
CA ILE A 128 -8.38 5.64 -5.90
C ILE A 128 -9.15 4.73 -4.97
N ARG A 129 -10.43 4.51 -5.27
CA ARG A 129 -11.27 3.54 -4.56
C ARG A 129 -10.70 2.13 -4.68
N HIS A 130 -10.60 1.44 -3.55
CA HIS A 130 -10.07 0.08 -3.52
C HIS A 130 -10.69 -0.78 -2.43
N ARG A 131 -10.46 -2.09 -2.53
CA ARG A 131 -10.65 -3.08 -1.46
C ARG A 131 -9.67 -4.22 -1.64
N PHE A 132 -9.43 -4.94 -0.57
CA PHE A 132 -8.75 -6.23 -0.58
C PHE A 132 -9.52 -7.22 0.29
N TRP A 133 -9.41 -8.50 -0.03
CA TRP A 133 -10.05 -9.57 0.72
C TRP A 133 -9.31 -10.87 0.50
N ASN A 134 -9.47 -11.82 1.41
CA ASN A 134 -8.96 -13.17 1.21
C ASN A 134 -9.97 -13.99 0.39
N SER A 135 -9.72 -14.16 -0.90
CA SER A 135 -10.51 -15.04 -1.79
C SER A 135 -10.18 -16.52 -1.64
N GLY A 136 -9.10 -16.85 -0.93
CA GLY A 136 -8.62 -18.21 -0.75
C GLY A 136 -9.40 -19.01 0.29
N LYS A 137 -8.96 -20.25 0.50
CA LYS A 137 -9.53 -21.19 1.49
C LYS A 137 -8.72 -21.28 2.78
N GLN A 138 -7.57 -20.62 2.83
CA GLN A 138 -6.64 -20.62 3.96
C GLN A 138 -6.38 -19.19 4.41
N MET A 139 -5.81 -19.02 5.60
CA MET A 139 -5.39 -17.71 6.07
C MET A 139 -4.36 -17.09 5.12
N ALA A 140 -4.49 -15.79 4.85
CA ALA A 140 -3.53 -15.03 4.06
C ALA A 140 -2.74 -14.08 4.96
N ARG A 141 -1.43 -13.90 4.70
CA ARG A 141 -0.55 -12.96 5.42
C ARG A 141 0.03 -11.94 4.46
N TYR A 142 0.19 -10.71 4.93
CA TYR A 142 0.63 -9.60 4.11
C TYR A 142 1.34 -8.54 4.96
N LEU A 143 2.18 -7.75 4.30
CA LEU A 143 2.58 -6.44 4.80
C LEU A 143 1.64 -5.39 4.21
N LEU A 144 1.27 -4.43 5.03
CA LEU A 144 0.51 -3.24 4.67
C LEU A 144 1.38 -2.02 4.95
N ILE A 145 1.56 -1.18 3.94
CA ILE A 145 2.37 0.04 3.98
C ILE A 145 1.46 1.22 3.71
N LEU A 146 1.53 2.22 4.58
CA LEU A 146 0.74 3.44 4.51
C LEU A 146 1.68 4.63 4.40
N SER A 147 1.55 5.44 3.35
CA SER A 147 2.45 6.58 3.12
C SER A 147 1.71 7.81 2.55
N PRO A 148 1.82 9.00 3.18
CA PRO A 148 2.40 9.25 4.50
C PRO A 148 1.72 8.44 5.62
N PRO A 149 2.38 8.25 6.77
CA PRO A 149 1.75 7.63 7.93
C PRO A 149 0.71 8.56 8.55
N GLY A 150 -0.08 8.00 9.45
CA GLY A 150 -1.14 8.65 10.23
C GLY A 150 -2.34 7.72 10.41
N LEU A 151 -2.63 6.90 9.41
CA LEU A 151 -3.74 5.94 9.44
C LEU A 151 -3.50 4.78 10.42
N GLU A 152 -2.27 4.49 10.84
CA GLU A 152 -2.02 3.51 11.89
C GLU A 152 -2.74 3.83 13.21
N LYS A 153 -2.97 5.13 13.47
CA LYS A 153 -3.70 5.62 14.66
C LYS A 153 -5.20 5.35 14.55
N TYR A 154 -5.76 5.32 13.33
CA TYR A 154 -7.13 4.87 13.09
C TYR A 154 -7.34 3.45 13.60
N PHE A 155 -6.40 2.54 13.32
CA PHE A 155 -6.53 1.15 13.77
C PHE A 155 -6.59 1.07 15.30
N GLN A 156 -5.71 1.77 16.01
CA GLN A 156 -5.69 1.80 17.47
C GLN A 156 -7.00 2.34 18.06
N GLU A 157 -7.47 3.49 17.57
CA GLU A 157 -8.72 4.09 18.05
C GLU A 157 -9.93 3.19 17.74
N ARG A 158 -9.93 2.52 16.58
CA ARG A 158 -10.99 1.58 16.18
C ARG A 158 -11.08 0.39 17.12
N LEU A 159 -9.93 -0.14 17.59
CA LEU A 159 -9.92 -1.24 18.56
C LEU A 159 -10.56 -0.84 19.90
N ALA A 160 -10.53 0.45 20.24
CA ALA A 160 -11.05 1.01 21.49
C ALA A 160 -12.51 1.50 21.40
N ILE A 161 -13.18 1.40 20.25
CA ILE A 161 -14.59 1.80 20.11
C ILE A 161 -15.46 0.95 21.06
N PRO A 162 -16.27 1.58 21.95
CA PRO A 162 -17.17 0.85 22.84
C PRO A 162 -18.20 0.03 22.06
N GLY A 163 -18.38 -1.23 22.46
CA GLY A 163 -19.31 -2.18 21.82
C GLY A 163 -18.70 -3.00 20.68
N ARG A 164 -17.40 -2.84 20.40
CA ARG A 164 -16.67 -3.70 19.47
C ARG A 164 -16.64 -5.15 19.96
N ASP A 165 -17.06 -6.08 19.10
CA ASP A 165 -16.89 -7.51 19.32
C ASP A 165 -15.71 -8.02 18.48
N PRO A 166 -14.58 -8.40 19.09
CA PRO A 166 -13.40 -8.86 18.35
C PRO A 166 -13.62 -10.21 17.67
N SER A 167 -14.66 -10.97 18.02
CA SER A 167 -15.03 -12.26 17.41
C SER A 167 -15.84 -12.12 16.11
N LYS A 168 -16.32 -10.92 15.82
CA LYS A 168 -17.11 -10.61 14.62
C LYS A 168 -16.27 -9.95 13.53
N SER A 169 -16.67 -10.16 12.27
CA SER A 169 -16.16 -9.37 11.13
C SER A 169 -16.54 -7.90 11.30
N LEU A 170 -16.04 -7.03 10.42
CA LEU A 170 -16.44 -5.61 10.41
C LEU A 170 -17.94 -5.44 10.13
N TYR A 171 -18.53 -6.33 9.34
CA TYR A 171 -19.93 -6.23 8.89
C TYR A 171 -20.93 -6.76 9.90
N ASP A 172 -20.52 -7.70 10.74
CA ASP A 172 -21.38 -8.33 11.75
C ASP A 172 -21.44 -7.52 13.06
N GLN A 173 -20.74 -6.38 13.12
CA GLN A 173 -20.79 -5.47 14.26
C GLN A 173 -22.16 -4.80 14.40
N SER A 174 -22.47 -4.33 15.60
CA SER A 174 -23.72 -3.64 15.89
C SER A 174 -23.86 -2.32 15.10
N PRO A 175 -25.09 -1.83 14.85
CA PRO A 175 -25.32 -0.52 14.24
C PRO A 175 -24.59 0.61 14.98
N ASP A 176 -24.66 0.63 16.31
CA ASP A 176 -23.98 1.62 17.16
C ASP A 176 -22.45 1.62 16.97
N PHE A 177 -21.85 0.44 16.80
CA PHE A 177 -20.42 0.34 16.50
C PHE A 177 -20.12 0.91 15.12
N ARG A 178 -20.92 0.54 14.11
CA ARG A 178 -20.72 0.97 12.72
C ARG A 178 -20.83 2.48 12.57
N GLU A 179 -21.78 3.13 13.25
CA GLU A 179 -21.90 4.60 13.24
C GLU A 179 -20.63 5.28 13.80
N LYS A 180 -20.08 4.77 14.90
CA LYS A 180 -18.84 5.28 15.50
C LYS A 180 -17.62 5.03 14.61
N GLU A 181 -17.55 3.86 13.98
CA GLU A 181 -16.49 3.52 13.04
C GLU A 181 -16.54 4.42 11.79
N GLU A 182 -17.72 4.72 11.26
CA GLU A 182 -17.89 5.66 10.15
C GLU A 182 -17.45 7.08 10.52
N ALA A 183 -17.79 7.55 11.73
CA ALA A 183 -17.32 8.85 12.23
C ALA A 183 -15.79 8.87 12.37
N LEU A 184 -15.20 7.79 12.88
CA LEU A 184 -13.76 7.63 12.98
C LEU A 184 -13.08 7.57 11.60
N SER A 185 -13.69 6.87 10.64
CA SER A 185 -13.22 6.79 9.25
C SER A 185 -13.13 8.20 8.64
N ARG A 186 -14.17 9.02 8.79
CA ARG A 186 -14.17 10.41 8.32
C ARG A 186 -13.07 11.25 8.98
N LYS A 187 -12.84 11.11 10.30
CA LYS A 187 -11.74 11.81 11.02
C LYS A 187 -10.38 11.52 10.39
N TYR A 188 -10.17 10.28 9.97
CA TYR A 188 -8.91 9.82 9.39
C TYR A 188 -8.83 9.94 7.86
N GLY A 189 -9.88 10.47 7.21
CA GLY A 189 -9.87 10.67 5.76
C GLY A 189 -10.19 9.43 4.94
N LEU A 190 -10.81 8.43 5.57
CA LEU A 190 -11.38 7.25 4.93
C LEU A 190 -12.84 7.52 4.55
N THR A 191 -13.20 7.17 3.32
CA THR A 191 -14.59 7.15 2.86
C THR A 191 -14.95 5.72 2.47
N SER A 192 -15.85 5.10 3.22
CA SER A 192 -16.41 3.78 2.90
C SER A 192 -17.54 3.93 1.90
N GLU A 193 -17.52 3.17 0.82
CA GLU A 193 -18.48 3.29 -0.26
C GLU A 193 -19.07 1.92 -0.65
N GLY A 194 -20.34 1.73 -0.37
CA GLY A 194 -21.12 0.58 -0.82
C GLY A 194 -21.21 -0.58 0.16
N GLU A 195 -22.06 -1.54 -0.21
CA GLU A 195 -22.32 -2.77 0.53
C GLU A 195 -21.27 -3.84 0.21
N GLN A 196 -21.14 -4.87 1.06
CA GLN A 196 -20.33 -6.05 0.77
C GLN A 196 -20.70 -6.61 -0.61
N PRO A 197 -19.79 -6.69 -1.59
CA PRO A 197 -20.03 -7.55 -2.72
C PRO A 197 -20.04 -8.98 -2.21
N THR A 198 -21.11 -9.72 -2.53
CA THR A 198 -21.23 -11.15 -2.21
C THR A 198 -19.96 -11.87 -2.66
N PRO A 199 -19.37 -12.76 -1.82
CA PRO A 199 -18.25 -13.57 -2.24
C PRO A 199 -18.65 -14.30 -3.52
N ARG A 200 -18.00 -13.97 -4.65
CA ARG A 200 -18.15 -14.79 -5.85
C ARG A 200 -17.46 -16.12 -5.52
N ARG A 201 -18.27 -17.16 -5.36
CA ARG A 201 -17.82 -18.55 -5.19
C ARG A 201 -16.88 -18.99 -6.30
#